data_AF-A0A1S3HWQ7-F1
#
_entry.id   AF-A0A1S3HWQ7-F1
#
_cell.length_a   1.000
_cell.length_b   1.000
_cell.length_c   1.000
_cell.angle_alpha   90.00
_cell.angle_beta   90.00
_cell.angle_gamma   90.00
#
_symmetry.space_group_name_H-M   'P 1'
#
loop_
_entity.id
_entity.type
_entity.pdbx_description
1 polymer ?
#
loop_
_entity_poly.entity_id
_entity_poly.type
_entity_poly.pdbx_seq_one_letter_code
_entity_poly.pdbx_strand_id
1 'polypeptide(L)'
;MDEFLARAEKAEKEIASLESEIARLKDPERLIAEDSVTPELDKLRTENAKLKFQIVHLKRNIAAEKSKSSNNMLSIASILQDIFKQAINQAYPDLANPPLVVTVSTNEKFGDYQCNSAMGIAQILKSQGQKASPRDIAQAIVGKLPENELIDKTEIAGPGFINVHLKKDFISVQLRDLLGKGVRPPVIAAKKRVVVDFSSPNIAKEMHVGHLRSTIIGESICRLCEFLEHDVLRLNHIGDWGTQFGMLIAHLKDKFPNYLTVSPPIGDLQAFYKESKVRFDNDEEFKKRAYAAVVSLQAHEPDSLKGWNLICDVSRMEFEKIYQRLDVSIVERGESFYQDLMSEVVKELDAK
;
A
#
# COMPACT_ATOMS: atom_id res chain seq x y z
N MET A 1 21.81 54.71 -35.24
CA MET A 1 21.79 55.10 -33.81
C MET A 1 20.39 55.58 -33.43
N ASP A 2 19.75 56.42 -34.25
CA ASP A 2 18.39 56.92 -34.02
C ASP A 2 17.28 55.86 -33.97
N GLU A 3 17.38 54.79 -34.77
CA GLU A 3 16.37 53.71 -34.77
C GLU A 3 16.38 52.86 -33.48
N PHE A 4 17.54 52.74 -32.84
CA PHE A 4 17.69 52.06 -31.55
C PHE A 4 17.16 52.93 -30.40
N LEU A 5 17.36 54.25 -30.48
CA LEU A 5 16.81 55.21 -29.51
C LEU A 5 15.27 55.24 -29.56
N ALA A 6 14.67 55.26 -30.75
CA ALA A 6 13.21 55.22 -30.90
C ALA A 6 12.57 53.91 -30.37
N ARG A 7 13.27 52.78 -30.53
CA ARG A 7 12.84 51.49 -29.95
C ARG A 7 12.96 51.47 -28.43
N ALA A 8 14.03 52.05 -27.88
CA ALA A 8 14.20 52.17 -26.43
C ALA A 8 13.10 53.04 -25.82
N GLU A 9 12.78 54.17 -26.44
CA GLU A 9 11.74 55.09 -25.98
C GLU A 9 10.33 54.47 -26.03
N LYS A 10 10.07 53.62 -27.03
CA LYS A 10 8.82 52.85 -27.11
C LYS A 10 8.73 51.77 -26.03
N ALA A 11 9.84 51.06 -25.78
CA ALA A 11 9.92 50.05 -24.73
C ALA A 11 9.77 50.68 -23.33
N GLU A 12 10.35 51.84 -23.08
CA GLU A 12 10.18 52.59 -21.82
C GLU A 12 8.73 53.01 -21.61
N LYS A 13 8.02 53.44 -22.66
CA LYS A 13 6.58 53.74 -22.59
C LYS A 13 5.73 52.50 -22.32
N GLU A 14 6.05 51.36 -22.93
CA GLU A 14 5.38 50.08 -22.65
C GLU A 14 5.64 49.61 -21.22
N ILE A 15 6.89 49.73 -20.73
CA ILE A 15 7.24 49.39 -19.35
C ILE A 15 6.50 50.30 -18.37
N ALA A 16 6.48 51.61 -18.59
CA ALA A 16 5.74 52.55 -17.75
C ALA A 16 4.22 52.26 -17.74
N SER A 17 3.65 51.88 -18.88
CA SER A 17 2.25 51.45 -18.99
C SER A 17 1.99 50.17 -18.19
N LEU A 18 2.85 49.17 -18.33
CA LEU A 18 2.72 47.89 -17.62
C LEU A 18 2.95 48.04 -16.11
N GLU A 19 3.89 48.89 -15.68
CA GLU A 19 4.12 49.21 -14.28
C GLU A 19 2.92 49.94 -13.66
N SER A 20 2.31 50.86 -14.41
CA SER A 20 1.07 51.53 -14.01
C SER A 20 -0.10 50.55 -13.88
N GLU A 21 -0.22 49.60 -14.81
CA GLU A 21 -1.27 48.58 -14.80
C GLU A 21 -1.06 47.55 -13.68
N ILE A 22 0.17 47.13 -13.42
CA ILE A 22 0.52 46.27 -12.29
C ILE A 22 0.27 46.99 -10.96
N ALA A 23 0.60 48.28 -10.85
CA ALA A 23 0.33 49.08 -9.67
C ALA A 23 -1.19 49.24 -9.44
N ARG A 24 -1.98 49.36 -10.51
CA ARG A 24 -3.46 49.39 -10.45
C ARG A 24 -4.05 48.06 -10.00
N LEU A 25 -3.50 46.94 -10.46
CA LEU A 25 -3.97 45.59 -10.10
C LEU A 25 -3.56 45.15 -8.69
N LYS A 26 -2.52 45.76 -8.11
CA LYS A 26 -2.04 45.49 -6.75
C LYS A 26 -2.79 46.24 -5.65
N ASP A 27 -3.66 47.20 -6.00
CA ASP A 27 -4.44 47.99 -5.05
C ASP A 27 -5.92 47.54 -5.04
N PRO A 28 -6.34 46.76 -4.03
CA PRO A 28 -7.70 46.21 -3.95
C PRO A 28 -8.80 47.27 -3.84
N GLU A 29 -8.50 48.45 -3.28
CA GLU A 29 -9.50 49.50 -3.05
C GLU A 29 -9.82 50.30 -4.33
N ARG A 30 -8.85 50.44 -5.24
CA ARG A 30 -9.03 51.08 -6.55
C ARG A 30 -9.82 50.23 -7.54
N LEU A 31 -9.75 48.91 -7.44
CA LEU A 31 -10.57 47.97 -8.22
C LEU A 31 -12.05 47.95 -7.79
N ILE A 32 -12.37 48.51 -6.63
CA ILE A 32 -13.74 48.59 -6.09
C ILE A 32 -14.42 49.91 -6.48
N ALA A 33 -13.66 50.95 -6.85
CA ALA A 33 -14.16 52.29 -7.11
C ALA A 33 -14.66 52.54 -8.54
N GLU A 34 -14.36 51.65 -9.49
CA GLU A 34 -14.93 51.67 -10.84
C GLU A 34 -15.92 50.50 -10.97
N ASP A 35 -17.18 50.82 -11.31
CA ASP A 35 -18.33 49.90 -11.48
C ASP A 35 -18.18 48.87 -12.63
N SER A 36 -16.97 48.40 -12.94
CA SER A 36 -16.70 47.35 -13.92
C SER A 36 -16.22 46.06 -13.24
N VAL A 37 -17.03 45.54 -12.32
CA VAL A 37 -16.86 44.15 -11.88
C VAL A 37 -17.12 43.26 -13.09
N THR A 38 -16.06 42.70 -13.66
CA THR A 38 -16.19 41.77 -14.78
C THR A 38 -17.03 40.55 -14.32
N PRO A 39 -17.92 39.99 -15.17
CA PRO A 39 -18.75 38.83 -14.80
C PRO A 39 -17.93 37.64 -14.27
N GLU A 40 -16.68 37.53 -14.71
CA GLU A 40 -15.72 36.52 -14.26
C GLU A 40 -15.26 36.75 -12.81
N LEU A 41 -15.02 38.01 -12.40
CA LEU A 41 -14.66 38.35 -11.02
C LEU A 41 -15.80 38.07 -10.04
N ASP A 42 -17.05 38.37 -10.43
CA ASP A 42 -18.22 38.05 -9.60
C ASP A 42 -18.47 36.55 -9.45
N LYS A 43 -18.26 35.79 -10.54
CA LYS A 43 -18.30 34.32 -10.49
C LYS A 43 -17.24 33.78 -9.52
N LEU A 44 -16.01 34.25 -9.62
CA LEU A 44 -14.91 33.84 -8.72
C LEU A 44 -15.18 34.24 -7.26
N ARG A 45 -15.76 35.43 -7.00
CA ARG A 45 -16.16 35.85 -5.65
C ARG A 45 -17.24 34.94 -5.06
N THR A 46 -18.25 34.61 -5.86
CA THR A 46 -19.34 33.72 -5.46
C THR A 46 -18.82 32.32 -5.16
N GLU A 47 -17.92 31.80 -6.00
CA GLU A 47 -17.29 30.50 -5.80
C GLU A 47 -16.40 30.49 -4.55
N ASN A 48 -15.60 31.54 -4.33
CA ASN A 48 -14.78 31.68 -3.13
C ASN A 48 -15.62 31.71 -1.85
N ALA A 49 -16.74 32.44 -1.85
CA ALA A 49 -17.68 32.47 -0.73
C ALA A 49 -18.30 31.08 -0.46
N LYS A 50 -18.70 30.35 -1.52
CA LYS A 50 -19.22 28.99 -1.43
C LYS A 50 -18.17 28.02 -0.86
N LEU A 51 -16.93 28.10 -1.33
CA LEU A 51 -15.82 27.26 -0.85
C LEU A 51 -15.50 27.56 0.63
N LYS A 52 -15.45 28.84 1.03
CA LYS A 52 -15.27 29.23 2.43
C LYS A 52 -16.37 28.66 3.33
N PHE A 53 -17.62 28.73 2.89
CA PHE A 53 -18.75 28.14 3.61
C PHE A 53 -18.61 26.62 3.74
N GLN A 54 -18.23 25.92 2.66
CA GLN A 54 -17.97 24.49 2.70
C GLN A 54 -16.86 24.11 3.68
N ILE A 55 -15.76 24.88 3.73
CA ILE A 55 -14.66 24.66 4.70
C ILE A 55 -15.17 24.76 6.13
N VAL A 56 -15.99 25.76 6.46
CA VAL A 56 -16.57 25.92 7.81
C VAL A 56 -17.45 24.72 8.17
N HIS A 57 -18.31 24.29 7.24
CA HIS A 57 -19.18 23.14 7.45
C HIS A 57 -18.39 21.83 7.65
N LEU A 58 -17.36 21.60 6.83
CA LEU A 58 -16.46 20.44 6.96
C LEU A 58 -15.73 20.45 8.30
N LYS A 59 -15.19 21.59 8.73
CA LYS A 59 -14.53 21.72 10.05
C LYS A 59 -15.48 21.37 11.19
N ARG A 60 -16.74 21.85 11.11
CA ARG A 60 -17.77 21.54 12.11
C ARG A 60 -18.10 20.04 12.16
N ASN A 61 -18.25 19.41 10.99
CA ASN A 61 -18.52 17.98 10.92
C ASN A 61 -17.35 17.14 11.42
N ILE A 62 -16.11 17.51 11.11
CA ILE A 62 -14.91 16.85 11.63
C ILE A 62 -14.86 16.95 13.15
N ALA A 63 -15.17 18.12 13.73
CA ALA A 63 -15.22 18.29 15.18
C ALA A 63 -16.32 17.42 15.82
N ALA A 64 -17.50 17.33 15.20
CA ALA A 64 -18.59 16.47 15.64
C ALA A 64 -18.21 14.98 15.59
N GLU A 65 -17.56 14.52 14.51
CA GLU A 65 -17.08 13.13 14.41
C GLU A 65 -15.95 12.82 15.38
N LYS A 66 -15.00 13.75 15.58
CA LYS A 66 -13.95 13.59 16.61
C LYS A 66 -14.51 13.49 18.03
N SER A 67 -15.65 14.14 18.30
CA SER A 67 -16.33 14.08 19.60
C SER A 67 -17.06 12.77 19.86
N LYS A 68 -17.33 11.97 18.82
CA LYS A 68 -17.85 10.61 19.01
C LYS A 68 -16.70 9.74 19.50
N SER A 69 -16.88 9.10 20.66
CA SER A 69 -15.91 8.17 21.22
C SER A 69 -15.62 7.07 20.21
N SER A 70 -14.43 7.13 19.61
CA SER A 70 -13.94 6.07 18.74
C SER A 70 -13.70 4.83 19.59
N ASN A 71 -14.30 3.72 19.18
CA ASN A 71 -14.06 2.41 19.78
C ASN A 71 -12.74 1.78 19.29
N ASN A 72 -11.82 2.56 18.71
CA ASN A 72 -10.62 2.04 18.08
C ASN A 72 -9.38 2.66 18.72
N MET A 73 -8.27 1.92 18.69
CA MET A 73 -7.00 2.46 19.16
C MET A 73 -6.49 3.56 18.21
N LEU A 74 -5.60 4.41 18.71
CA LEU A 74 -5.08 5.54 17.95
C LEU A 74 -3.63 5.27 17.52
N SER A 75 -3.29 5.71 16.31
CA SER A 75 -1.89 5.84 15.90
C SER A 75 -1.35 7.18 16.40
N ILE A 76 -0.61 7.16 17.51
CA ILE A 76 0.01 8.36 18.09
C ILE A 76 0.91 9.05 17.05
N ALA A 77 1.68 8.28 16.30
CA ALA A 77 2.55 8.80 15.25
C ALA A 77 1.76 9.53 14.15
N SER A 78 0.62 8.98 13.71
CA SER A 78 -0.22 9.62 12.69
C SER A 78 -0.87 10.90 13.21
N ILE A 79 -1.33 10.92 14.46
CA ILE A 79 -1.89 12.13 15.08
C ILE A 79 -0.82 13.22 15.21
N LEU A 80 0.39 12.86 15.65
CA LEU A 80 1.51 13.80 15.72
C LEU A 80 1.88 14.34 14.35
N GLN A 81 1.91 13.48 13.32
CA GLN A 81 2.12 13.91 11.94
C GLN A 81 1.08 14.93 11.51
N ASP A 82 -0.20 14.71 11.78
CA ASP A 82 -1.27 15.66 11.45
C ASP A 82 -1.14 17.00 12.19
N ILE A 83 -0.77 16.96 13.48
CA ILE A 83 -0.51 18.16 14.30
C ILE A 83 0.66 18.95 13.72
N PHE A 84 1.80 18.29 13.47
CA PHE A 84 2.97 18.95 12.91
C PHE A 84 2.73 19.43 11.48
N LYS A 85 1.98 18.70 10.66
CA LYS A 85 1.60 19.13 9.31
C LYS A 85 0.83 20.45 9.34
N GLN A 86 -0.13 20.58 10.26
CA GLN A 86 -0.88 21.83 10.43
C GLN A 86 0.03 22.97 10.88
N ALA A 87 0.90 22.72 11.86
CA ALA A 87 1.83 23.72 12.38
C ALA A 87 2.83 24.19 11.31
N ILE A 88 3.39 23.26 10.53
CA ILE A 88 4.32 23.56 9.43
C ILE A 88 3.62 24.38 8.35
N ASN A 89 2.41 23.98 7.93
CA ASN A 89 1.66 24.72 6.91
C ASN A 89 1.29 26.14 7.37
N GLN A 90 1.08 26.36 8.67
CA GLN A 90 0.84 27.69 9.22
C GLN A 90 2.12 28.52 9.35
N ALA A 91 3.26 27.89 9.66
CA ALA A 91 4.55 28.56 9.76
C ALA A 91 5.14 28.92 8.39
N TYR A 92 4.90 28.08 7.38
CA TYR A 92 5.44 28.19 6.03
C TYR A 92 4.37 27.90 4.96
N PRO A 93 3.40 28.80 4.74
CA PRO A 93 2.27 28.57 3.84
C PRO A 93 2.69 28.44 2.36
N ASP A 94 3.80 29.07 1.98
CA ASP A 94 4.30 29.07 0.59
C ASP A 94 5.11 27.82 0.24
N LEU A 95 5.39 26.96 1.22
CA LEU A 95 6.21 25.78 1.02
C LEU A 95 5.35 24.60 0.55
N ALA A 96 5.50 24.22 -0.72
CA ALA A 96 4.83 23.06 -1.27
C ALA A 96 5.42 21.76 -0.70
N ASN A 97 4.57 20.91 -0.09
CA ASN A 97 4.90 19.59 0.43
C ASN A 97 6.16 19.54 1.32
N PRO A 98 6.16 20.24 2.46
CA PRO A 98 7.30 20.22 3.38
C PRO A 98 7.55 18.81 3.94
N PRO A 99 8.82 18.46 4.22
CA PRO A 99 9.14 17.17 4.82
C PRO A 99 8.50 17.06 6.21
N LEU A 100 7.78 15.96 6.44
CA LEU A 100 7.13 15.65 7.70
C LEU A 100 7.72 14.37 8.26
N VAL A 101 8.67 14.51 9.19
CA VAL A 101 9.41 13.38 9.74
C VAL A 101 9.20 13.34 11.24
N VAL A 102 8.30 12.46 11.68
CA VAL A 102 8.04 12.18 13.10
C VAL A 102 8.43 10.74 13.38
N THR A 103 9.28 10.54 14.39
CA THR A 103 9.82 9.23 14.77
C THR A 103 9.67 9.01 16.27
N VAL A 104 9.59 7.75 16.69
CA VAL A 104 9.70 7.38 18.11
C VAL A 104 11.11 7.70 18.58
N SER A 105 11.23 8.35 19.74
CA SER A 105 12.53 8.66 20.33
C SER A 105 13.20 7.39 20.85
N THR A 106 14.50 7.25 20.59
CA THR A 106 15.30 6.09 21.05
C THR A 106 15.88 6.28 22.45
N ASN A 107 15.78 7.48 23.01
CA ASN A 107 16.30 7.83 24.32
C ASN A 107 15.30 8.73 25.06
N GLU A 108 14.96 8.36 26.29
CA GLU A 108 14.00 9.07 27.15
C GLU A 108 14.38 10.54 27.39
N LYS A 109 15.69 10.86 27.34
CA LYS A 109 16.18 12.25 27.44
C LYS A 109 15.70 13.15 26.30
N PHE A 110 15.26 12.58 25.18
CA PHE A 110 14.75 13.29 24.01
C PHE A 110 13.23 13.19 23.89
N GLY A 111 12.54 12.85 24.98
CA GLY A 111 11.09 12.68 25.00
C GLY A 111 10.63 11.35 24.39
N ASP A 112 9.34 11.27 24.10
CA ASP A 112 8.69 10.05 23.60
C ASP A 112 8.73 9.97 22.07
N TYR A 113 8.61 11.13 21.42
CA TYR A 113 8.69 11.29 19.97
C TYR A 113 9.59 12.46 19.59
N GLN A 114 10.07 12.46 18.36
CA GLN A 114 10.87 13.53 17.81
C GLN A 114 10.39 13.92 16.41
N CYS A 115 10.28 15.22 16.16
CA CYS A 115 10.02 15.79 14.84
C CYS A 115 11.31 16.40 14.27
N ASN A 116 11.73 15.88 13.12
CA ASN A 116 13.00 16.18 12.44
C ASN A 116 12.82 17.01 11.16
N SER A 117 11.62 17.54 10.94
CA SER A 117 11.24 18.30 9.75
C SER A 117 12.03 19.59 9.54
N ALA A 118 12.47 20.26 10.61
CA ALA A 118 13.08 21.58 10.53
C ALA A 118 14.37 21.60 9.68
N MET A 119 15.16 20.53 9.71
CA MET A 119 16.39 20.42 8.90
C MET A 119 16.09 20.34 7.41
N GLY A 120 15.10 19.53 7.03
CA GLY A 120 14.70 19.38 5.62
C GLY A 120 14.09 20.67 5.09
N ILE A 121 13.27 21.35 5.90
CA ILE A 121 12.71 22.67 5.55
C ILE A 121 13.85 23.70 5.37
N ALA A 122 14.85 23.73 6.25
CA ALA A 122 16.00 24.63 6.11
C ALA A 122 16.75 24.43 4.79
N GLN A 123 16.94 23.16 4.39
CA GLN A 123 17.60 22.81 3.12
C GLN A 123 16.79 23.30 1.92
N ILE A 124 15.46 23.15 1.95
CA ILE A 124 14.58 23.63 0.87
C ILE A 124 14.63 25.16 0.78
N LEU A 125 14.45 25.87 1.90
CA LEU A 125 14.52 27.34 1.93
C LEU A 125 15.87 27.86 1.43
N LYS A 126 16.97 27.18 1.80
CA LYS A 126 18.31 27.51 1.31
C LYS A 126 18.42 27.36 -0.22
N SER A 127 17.81 26.32 -0.80
CA SER A 127 17.78 26.14 -2.25
C SER A 127 16.97 27.23 -2.98
N GLN A 128 16.01 27.84 -2.28
CA GLN A 128 15.21 28.98 -2.76
C GLN A 128 15.87 30.34 -2.47
N GLY A 129 17.13 30.36 -2.01
CA GLY A 129 17.88 31.58 -1.72
C GLY A 129 17.59 32.19 -0.34
N GLN A 130 16.74 31.57 0.49
CA GLN A 130 16.43 32.03 1.83
C GLN A 130 17.32 31.35 2.87
N LYS A 131 18.06 32.14 3.66
CA LYS A 131 18.83 31.62 4.79
C LYS A 131 17.96 31.55 6.04
N ALA A 132 17.62 30.34 6.47
CA ALA A 132 16.93 30.09 7.72
C ALA A 132 17.70 29.03 8.54
N SER A 133 17.93 29.30 9.83
CA SER A 133 18.51 28.32 10.74
C SER A 133 17.48 27.23 11.04
N PRO A 134 17.84 25.92 11.04
CA PRO A 134 16.89 24.88 11.40
C PRO A 134 16.33 25.04 12.82
N ARG A 135 17.05 25.72 13.72
CA ARG A 135 16.57 26.03 15.08
C ARG A 135 15.45 27.07 15.06
N ASP A 136 15.57 28.09 14.22
CA ASP A 136 14.55 29.13 14.06
C ASP A 136 13.29 28.56 13.40
N ILE A 137 13.47 27.66 12.44
CA ILE A 137 12.38 26.90 11.82
C ILE A 137 11.67 26.03 12.85
N ALA A 138 12.43 25.32 13.69
CA ALA A 138 11.84 24.53 14.77
C ALA A 138 11.04 25.40 15.75
N GLN A 139 11.54 26.60 16.09
CA GLN A 139 10.82 27.55 16.93
C GLN A 139 9.53 28.05 16.26
N ALA A 140 9.58 28.38 14.97
CA ALA A 140 8.41 28.79 14.21
C ALA A 140 7.34 27.70 14.16
N ILE A 141 7.74 26.44 13.96
CA ILE A 141 6.82 25.28 13.97
C ILE A 141 6.20 25.12 15.37
N VAL A 142 7.00 25.10 16.43
CA VAL A 142 6.51 24.95 17.81
C VAL A 142 5.55 26.08 18.18
N GLY A 143 5.86 27.32 17.80
CA GLY A 143 5.00 28.49 18.03
C GLY A 143 3.69 28.49 17.25
N LYS A 144 3.54 27.60 16.26
CA LYS A 144 2.31 27.40 15.47
C LYS A 144 1.64 26.06 15.74
N LEU A 145 2.05 25.33 16.79
CA LEU A 145 1.36 24.11 17.19
C LEU A 145 -0.07 24.44 17.63
N PRO A 146 -1.09 23.75 17.08
CA PRO A 146 -2.45 23.91 17.57
C PRO A 146 -2.58 23.32 18.98
N GLU A 147 -3.52 23.85 19.76
CA GLU A 147 -3.89 23.25 21.03
C GLU A 147 -4.37 21.81 20.81
N ASN A 148 -3.89 20.90 21.66
CA ASN A 148 -4.17 19.47 21.51
C ASN A 148 -4.10 18.73 22.86
N GLU A 149 -4.72 17.56 22.91
CA GLU A 149 -4.81 16.71 24.11
C GLU A 149 -3.62 15.76 24.27
N LEU A 150 -2.69 15.74 23.32
CA LEU A 150 -1.66 14.71 23.21
C LEU A 150 -0.30 15.17 23.72
N ILE A 151 0.11 16.39 23.39
CA ILE A 151 1.44 16.94 23.68
C ILE A 151 1.42 17.69 25.01
N ASP A 152 2.23 17.25 25.96
CA ASP A 152 2.47 17.93 27.24
C ASP A 152 3.42 19.11 27.06
N LYS A 153 4.59 18.83 26.48
CA LYS A 153 5.61 19.84 26.17
C LYS A 153 6.42 19.44 24.95
N THR A 154 7.03 20.45 24.33
CA THR A 154 8.02 20.29 23.26
C THR A 154 9.32 20.99 23.61
N GLU A 155 10.46 20.37 23.30
CA GLU A 155 11.78 20.92 23.56
C GLU A 155 12.61 20.94 22.29
N ILE A 156 13.27 22.07 22.00
CA ILE A 156 14.12 22.20 20.81
C ILE A 156 15.57 21.88 21.19
N ALA A 157 16.07 20.78 20.65
CA ALA A 157 17.42 20.28 20.90
C ALA A 157 18.31 20.35 19.65
N GLY A 158 19.62 20.46 19.88
CA GLY A 158 20.63 20.45 18.82
C GLY A 158 20.37 21.50 17.71
N PRO A 159 20.58 21.14 16.43
CA PRO A 159 20.45 22.06 15.31
C PRO A 159 19.01 22.45 14.98
N GLY A 160 18.01 21.69 15.44
CA GLY A 160 16.59 21.92 15.11
C GLY A 160 15.70 20.70 15.34
N PHE A 161 16.08 19.79 16.24
CA PHE A 161 15.24 18.65 16.61
C PHE A 161 14.13 19.12 17.56
N ILE A 162 12.89 18.71 17.30
CA ILE A 162 11.76 19.01 18.17
C ILE A 162 11.40 17.74 18.94
N ASN A 163 11.83 17.66 20.19
CA ASN A 163 11.50 16.58 21.11
C ASN A 163 10.08 16.79 21.65
N VAL A 164 9.29 15.73 21.77
CA VAL A 164 7.88 15.75 22.15
C VAL A 164 7.65 14.84 23.34
N HIS A 165 7.04 15.38 24.39
CA HIS A 165 6.60 14.64 25.57
C HIS A 165 5.08 14.54 25.57
N LEU A 166 4.54 13.35 25.81
CA LEU A 166 3.10 13.08 25.81
C LEU A 166 2.44 13.41 27.16
N LYS A 167 1.18 13.85 27.13
CA LYS A 167 0.38 14.06 28.34
C LYS A 167 0.11 12.74 29.06
N LYS A 168 0.40 12.68 30.36
CA LYS A 168 0.11 11.50 31.19
C LYS A 168 -1.37 11.14 31.23
N ASP A 169 -2.24 12.13 31.25
CA ASP A 169 -3.70 11.93 31.25
C ASP A 169 -4.15 11.24 29.96
N PHE A 170 -3.61 11.66 28.82
CA PHE A 170 -3.87 11.01 27.53
C PHE A 170 -3.47 9.54 27.56
N ILE A 171 -2.25 9.23 28.02
CA ILE A 171 -1.76 7.84 28.13
C ILE A 171 -2.65 7.02 29.06
N SER A 172 -3.05 7.57 30.21
CA SER A 172 -3.90 6.89 31.19
C SER A 172 -5.27 6.53 30.60
N VAL A 173 -5.88 7.43 29.83
CA VAL A 173 -7.15 7.18 29.13
C VAL A 173 -6.98 6.05 28.10
N GLN A 174 -5.92 6.09 27.29
CA GLN A 174 -5.66 5.04 26.28
C GLN A 174 -5.42 3.66 26.93
N LEU A 175 -4.67 3.60 28.03
CA LEU A 175 -4.45 2.35 28.77
C LEU A 175 -5.74 1.80 29.39
N ARG A 176 -6.61 2.68 29.92
CA ARG A 176 -7.91 2.28 30.45
C ARG A 176 -8.80 1.70 29.35
N ASP A 177 -8.85 2.34 28.18
CA ASP A 177 -9.60 1.85 27.03
C ASP A 177 -9.06 0.50 26.53
N LEU A 178 -7.72 0.34 26.48
CA LEU A 178 -7.07 -0.91 26.11
C LEU A 178 -7.45 -2.06 27.05
N LEU A 179 -7.39 -1.83 28.36
CA LEU A 179 -7.72 -2.85 29.37
C LEU A 179 -9.22 -3.14 29.44
N GLY A 180 -10.06 -2.12 29.28
CA GLY A 180 -11.52 -2.25 29.39
C GLY A 180 -12.18 -2.83 28.13
N LYS A 181 -11.64 -2.55 26.95
CA LYS A 181 -12.26 -2.90 25.66
C LYS A 181 -11.42 -3.85 24.79
N GLY A 182 -10.21 -4.19 25.24
CA GLY A 182 -9.27 -5.05 24.52
C GLY A 182 -8.45 -4.33 23.43
N VAL A 183 -7.47 -5.05 22.88
CA VAL A 183 -6.64 -4.59 21.75
C VAL A 183 -7.50 -4.58 20.49
N ARG A 184 -7.63 -3.41 19.86
CA ARG A 184 -8.45 -3.21 18.66
C ARG A 184 -7.66 -2.40 17.62
N PRO A 185 -7.86 -2.66 16.32
CA PRO A 185 -7.15 -1.95 15.28
C PRO A 185 -7.49 -0.45 15.30
N PRO A 186 -6.60 0.40 14.77
CA PRO A 186 -6.96 1.79 14.48
C PRO A 186 -8.03 1.88 13.40
N VAL A 187 -8.76 3.00 13.37
CA VAL A 187 -9.71 3.27 12.29
C VAL A 187 -8.94 3.40 10.97
N ILE A 188 -9.26 2.54 10.01
CA ILE A 188 -8.78 2.68 8.63
C ILE A 188 -9.79 3.46 7.79
N ALA A 189 -9.30 4.28 6.86
CA ALA A 189 -10.15 5.15 6.04
C ALA A 189 -11.12 4.38 5.14
N ALA A 190 -10.68 3.24 4.61
CA ALA A 190 -11.50 2.39 3.77
C ALA A 190 -11.04 0.93 3.87
N LYS A 191 -12.01 0.04 4.13
CA LYS A 191 -11.81 -1.40 3.99
C LYS A 191 -11.60 -1.72 2.52
N LYS A 192 -10.69 -2.66 2.26
CA LYS A 192 -10.29 -3.08 0.91
C LYS A 192 -10.28 -4.59 0.85
N ARG A 193 -10.43 -5.13 -0.35
CA ARG A 193 -10.14 -6.53 -0.64
C ARG A 193 -8.64 -6.70 -0.87
N VAL A 194 -8.01 -7.56 -0.09
CA VAL A 194 -6.57 -7.87 -0.15
C VAL A 194 -6.43 -9.33 -0.52
N VAL A 195 -5.77 -9.59 -1.64
CA VAL A 195 -5.43 -10.95 -2.05
C VAL A 195 -3.97 -11.19 -1.71
N VAL A 196 -3.68 -12.25 -0.98
CA VAL A 196 -2.31 -12.65 -0.64
C VAL A 196 -2.07 -14.04 -1.21
N ASP A 197 -1.16 -14.11 -2.17
CA ASP A 197 -0.65 -15.36 -2.73
C ASP A 197 0.56 -15.82 -1.90
N PHE A 198 0.45 -17.00 -1.31
CA PHE A 198 1.52 -17.56 -0.49
C PHE A 198 1.48 -19.09 -0.42
N SER A 199 2.54 -19.65 0.17
CA SER A 199 2.83 -21.08 0.20
C SER A 199 3.21 -21.65 -1.17
N SER A 200 2.23 -21.76 -2.07
CA SER A 200 2.36 -22.06 -3.50
C SER A 200 3.36 -23.19 -3.81
N PRO A 201 3.25 -24.37 -3.18
CA PRO A 201 4.09 -25.53 -3.50
C PRO A 201 3.75 -26.13 -4.87
N ASN A 202 4.70 -26.86 -5.42
CA ASN A 202 4.49 -27.65 -6.64
C ASN A 202 3.95 -29.04 -6.30
N ILE A 203 2.87 -29.47 -6.97
CA ILE A 203 2.33 -30.82 -6.84
C ILE A 203 3.38 -31.85 -7.28
N ALA A 204 3.38 -33.02 -6.63
CA ALA A 204 4.33 -34.11 -6.86
C ALA A 204 5.81 -33.77 -6.57
N LYS A 205 6.08 -32.64 -5.90
CA LYS A 205 7.39 -32.30 -5.34
C LYS A 205 7.25 -32.05 -3.84
N GLU A 206 8.32 -32.33 -3.10
CA GLU A 206 8.35 -32.05 -1.66
C GLU A 206 8.32 -30.54 -1.40
N MET A 207 7.50 -30.16 -0.42
CA MET A 207 7.47 -28.79 0.08
C MET A 207 8.77 -28.50 0.86
N HIS A 208 9.67 -27.72 0.27
CA HIS A 208 10.92 -27.31 0.92
C HIS A 208 10.78 -26.02 1.78
N VAL A 209 11.85 -25.69 2.52
CA VAL A 209 11.94 -24.52 3.43
C VAL A 209 11.59 -23.17 2.77
N GLY A 210 11.83 -23.01 1.47
CA GLY A 210 11.38 -21.83 0.72
C GLY A 210 9.86 -21.62 0.74
N HIS A 211 9.08 -22.67 0.49
CA HIS A 211 7.61 -22.62 0.57
C HIS A 211 7.16 -22.41 2.01
N LEU A 212 7.85 -23.01 2.99
CA LEU A 212 7.54 -22.81 4.42
C LEU A 212 7.71 -21.35 4.85
N ARG A 213 8.80 -20.69 4.42
CA ARG A 213 9.02 -19.25 4.65
C ARG A 213 7.88 -18.43 4.06
N SER A 214 7.49 -18.71 2.81
CA SER A 214 6.35 -18.05 2.16
C SER A 214 5.06 -18.27 2.96
N THR A 215 4.84 -19.50 3.45
CA THR A 215 3.67 -19.88 4.25
C THR A 215 3.53 -19.04 5.51
N ILE A 216 4.58 -18.93 6.30
CA ILE A 216 4.56 -18.21 7.58
C ILE A 216 4.40 -16.69 7.36
N ILE A 217 5.15 -16.13 6.40
CA ILE A 217 5.10 -14.70 6.12
C ILE A 217 3.73 -14.31 5.55
N GLY A 218 3.24 -15.08 4.57
CA GLY A 218 1.95 -14.85 3.93
C GLY A 218 0.80 -14.90 4.92
N GLU A 219 0.74 -15.93 5.76
CA GLU A 219 -0.32 -16.04 6.78
C GLU A 219 -0.26 -14.91 7.81
N SER A 220 0.95 -14.51 8.24
CA SER A 220 1.13 -13.38 9.15
C SER A 220 0.61 -12.06 8.56
N ILE A 221 0.88 -11.81 7.27
CA ILE A 221 0.35 -10.64 6.54
C ILE A 221 -1.17 -10.71 6.45
N CYS A 222 -1.74 -11.90 6.16
CA CYS A 222 -3.19 -12.08 6.10
C CYS A 222 -3.85 -11.73 7.43
N ARG A 223 -3.36 -12.29 8.54
CA ARG A 223 -3.86 -12.01 9.89
C ARG A 223 -3.72 -10.54 10.26
N LEU A 224 -2.64 -9.87 9.85
CA LEU A 224 -2.48 -8.43 10.06
C LEU A 224 -3.54 -7.62 9.29
N CYS A 225 -3.77 -7.94 8.02
CA CYS A 225 -4.79 -7.28 7.21
C CYS A 225 -6.20 -7.53 7.76
N GLU A 226 -6.50 -8.74 8.22
CA GLU A 226 -7.77 -9.06 8.89
C GLU A 226 -7.92 -8.35 10.23
N PHE A 227 -6.85 -8.26 11.02
CA PHE A 227 -6.85 -7.47 12.25
C PHE A 227 -7.20 -6.02 11.95
N LEU A 228 -6.74 -5.47 10.82
CA LEU A 228 -7.12 -4.15 10.31
C LEU A 228 -8.50 -4.12 9.62
N GLU A 229 -9.29 -5.19 9.71
CA GLU A 229 -10.66 -5.32 9.17
C GLU A 229 -10.77 -5.27 7.63
N HIS A 230 -9.70 -5.64 6.92
CA HIS A 230 -9.77 -5.87 5.46
C HIS A 230 -10.46 -7.19 5.11
N ASP A 231 -11.04 -7.25 3.90
CA ASP A 231 -11.53 -8.51 3.31
C ASP A 231 -10.33 -9.24 2.70
N VAL A 232 -9.85 -10.31 3.34
CA VAL A 232 -8.62 -11.00 2.94
C VAL A 232 -8.92 -12.32 2.26
N LEU A 233 -8.44 -12.47 1.03
CA LEU A 233 -8.46 -13.74 0.30
C LEU A 233 -7.05 -14.33 0.29
N ARG A 234 -6.91 -15.47 0.96
CA ARG A 234 -5.67 -16.26 1.02
C ARG A 234 -5.65 -17.23 -0.16
N LEU A 235 -4.71 -17.06 -1.08
CA LEU A 235 -4.59 -17.92 -2.25
C LEU A 235 -3.36 -18.80 -2.17
N ASN A 236 -3.58 -20.09 -2.39
CA ASN A 236 -2.53 -21.06 -2.64
C ASN A 236 -2.37 -21.26 -4.14
N HIS A 237 -1.38 -20.63 -4.75
CA HIS A 237 -1.14 -20.73 -6.18
C HIS A 237 -0.24 -21.93 -6.49
N ILE A 238 -0.80 -23.13 -6.27
CA ILE A 238 -0.06 -24.38 -6.43
C ILE A 238 0.36 -24.62 -7.88
N GLY A 239 1.55 -25.22 -8.04
CA GLY A 239 2.04 -25.68 -9.34
C GLY A 239 1.41 -27.01 -9.72
N ASP A 240 0.18 -26.98 -10.22
CA ASP A 240 -0.64 -28.15 -10.56
C ASP A 240 -0.89 -28.32 -12.07
N TRP A 241 -0.26 -27.51 -12.92
CA TRP A 241 -0.51 -27.53 -14.37
C TRP A 241 0.76 -27.68 -15.25
N GLY A 242 1.87 -28.08 -14.65
CA GLY A 242 3.13 -28.24 -15.37
C GLY A 242 3.23 -29.49 -16.27
N THR A 243 4.21 -29.51 -17.19
CA THR A 243 4.42 -30.62 -18.13
C THR A 243 4.80 -31.94 -17.45
N GLN A 244 5.27 -31.90 -16.20
CA GLN A 244 5.53 -33.09 -15.39
C GLN A 244 4.31 -33.99 -15.20
N PHE A 245 3.09 -33.44 -15.26
CA PHE A 245 1.88 -34.25 -15.12
C PHE A 245 1.71 -35.28 -16.24
N GLY A 246 2.24 -35.00 -17.43
CA GLY A 246 2.21 -35.96 -18.54
C GLY A 246 2.93 -37.27 -18.21
N MET A 247 4.15 -37.19 -17.68
CA MET A 247 4.90 -38.38 -17.28
C MET A 247 4.27 -39.08 -16.07
N LEU A 248 3.71 -38.32 -15.11
CA LEU A 248 3.03 -38.90 -13.96
C LEU A 248 1.76 -39.66 -14.35
N ILE A 249 0.93 -39.10 -15.23
CA ILE A 249 -0.29 -39.75 -15.74
C ILE A 249 0.06 -40.97 -16.60
N ALA A 250 1.05 -40.87 -17.49
CA ALA A 250 1.50 -42.01 -18.29
C ALA A 250 2.03 -43.14 -17.39
N HIS A 251 2.78 -42.80 -16.33
CA HIS A 251 3.27 -43.77 -15.36
C HIS A 251 2.13 -44.40 -14.54
N LEU A 252 1.14 -43.60 -14.14
CA LEU A 252 -0.07 -44.05 -13.43
C LEU A 252 -0.84 -45.10 -14.25
N LYS A 253 -1.04 -44.84 -15.55
CA LYS A 253 -1.73 -45.75 -16.46
C LYS A 253 -1.02 -47.11 -16.57
N ASP A 254 0.31 -47.12 -16.60
CA ASP A 254 1.08 -48.36 -16.68
C ASP A 254 1.11 -49.13 -15.36
N LYS A 255 1.31 -48.43 -14.24
CA LYS A 255 1.47 -49.04 -12.91
C LYS A 255 0.13 -49.49 -12.32
N PHE A 256 -0.94 -48.75 -12.62
CA PHE A 256 -2.30 -49.01 -12.14
C PHE A 256 -3.31 -48.91 -13.29
N PRO A 257 -3.39 -49.91 -14.18
CA PRO A 257 -4.30 -49.87 -15.33
C PRO A 257 -5.78 -49.70 -14.96
N ASN A 258 -6.16 -50.05 -13.73
CA ASN A 258 -7.51 -49.94 -13.18
C ASN A 258 -7.75 -48.68 -12.32
N TYR A 259 -6.88 -47.67 -12.37
CA TYR A 259 -6.99 -46.43 -11.58
C TYR A 259 -8.34 -45.69 -11.73
N LEU A 260 -9.05 -45.91 -12.84
CA LEU A 260 -10.38 -45.36 -13.08
C LEU A 260 -11.45 -45.98 -12.16
N THR A 261 -11.22 -47.16 -11.60
CA THR A 261 -12.19 -47.90 -10.77
C THR A 261 -11.70 -48.11 -9.35
N VAL A 262 -10.39 -48.28 -9.16
CA VAL A 262 -9.76 -48.52 -7.86
C VAL A 262 -8.79 -47.39 -7.56
N SER A 263 -8.93 -46.76 -6.40
CA SER A 263 -7.99 -45.72 -5.97
C SER A 263 -6.59 -46.32 -5.80
N PRO A 264 -5.57 -45.81 -6.51
CA PRO A 264 -4.23 -46.37 -6.45
C PRO A 264 -3.57 -46.05 -5.10
N PRO A 265 -2.84 -47.00 -4.49
CA PRO A 265 -2.13 -46.78 -3.23
C PRO A 265 -0.81 -46.03 -3.47
N ILE A 266 -0.89 -44.79 -3.90
CA ILE A 266 0.29 -43.92 -4.08
C ILE A 266 0.68 -43.38 -2.71
N GLY A 267 1.61 -44.07 -2.04
CA GLY A 267 2.11 -43.65 -0.73
C GLY A 267 3.10 -42.49 -0.84
N ASP A 268 4.26 -42.73 -1.46
CA ASP A 268 5.31 -41.73 -1.64
C ASP A 268 5.27 -41.17 -3.08
N LEU A 269 4.73 -39.97 -3.21
CA LEU A 269 4.62 -39.29 -4.49
C LEU A 269 5.98 -38.84 -5.05
N GLN A 270 7.00 -38.63 -4.20
CA GLN A 270 8.35 -38.29 -4.64
C GLN A 270 9.02 -39.52 -5.28
N ALA A 271 8.86 -40.70 -4.68
CA ALA A 271 9.31 -41.95 -5.29
C ALA A 271 8.61 -42.19 -6.64
N PHE A 272 7.29 -42.01 -6.69
CA PHE A 272 6.50 -42.12 -7.91
C PHE A 272 6.98 -41.13 -9.00
N TYR A 273 7.29 -39.89 -8.62
CA TYR A 273 7.87 -38.89 -9.52
C TYR A 273 9.25 -39.33 -10.05
N LYS A 274 10.16 -39.77 -9.17
CA LYS A 274 11.50 -40.24 -9.54
C LYS A 274 11.43 -41.43 -10.50
N GLU A 275 10.55 -42.41 -10.24
CA GLU A 275 10.31 -43.53 -11.14
C GLU A 275 9.83 -43.07 -12.52
N SER A 276 8.84 -42.17 -12.57
CA SER A 276 8.33 -41.62 -13.83
C SER A 276 9.40 -40.84 -14.61
N LYS A 277 10.28 -40.13 -13.90
CA LYS A 277 11.39 -39.36 -14.49
C LYS A 277 12.46 -40.26 -15.09
N VAL A 278 12.85 -41.34 -14.41
CA VAL A 278 13.80 -42.34 -14.94
C VAL A 278 13.25 -42.97 -16.23
N ARG A 279 11.94 -43.26 -16.28
CA ARG A 279 11.30 -43.76 -17.52
C ARG A 279 11.28 -42.70 -18.61
N PHE A 280 10.95 -41.46 -18.26
CA PHE A 280 10.95 -40.34 -19.21
C PHE A 280 12.30 -40.12 -19.90
N ASP A 281 13.39 -40.28 -19.16
CA ASP A 281 14.75 -40.03 -19.68
C ASP A 281 15.32 -41.23 -20.46
N ASN A 282 14.85 -42.46 -20.22
CA ASN A 282 15.42 -43.68 -20.81
C ASN A 282 14.52 -44.40 -21.83
N ASP A 283 13.21 -44.10 -21.88
CA ASP A 283 12.23 -44.78 -22.75
C ASP A 283 11.56 -43.77 -23.69
N GLU A 284 11.96 -43.79 -24.96
CA GLU A 284 11.44 -42.90 -26.01
C GLU A 284 9.95 -43.13 -26.31
N GLU A 285 9.43 -44.36 -26.15
CA GLU A 285 7.99 -44.61 -26.32
C GLU A 285 7.20 -44.04 -25.15
N PHE A 286 7.70 -44.20 -23.93
CA PHE A 286 7.11 -43.58 -22.75
C PHE A 286 7.12 -42.05 -22.83
N LYS A 287 8.21 -41.46 -23.32
CA LYS A 287 8.34 -40.01 -23.54
C LYS A 287 7.27 -39.48 -24.50
N LYS A 288 7.03 -40.16 -25.62
CA LYS A 288 5.93 -39.82 -26.55
C LYS A 288 4.56 -39.89 -25.86
N ARG A 289 4.31 -40.94 -25.07
CA ARG A 289 3.05 -41.09 -24.31
C ARG A 289 2.89 -40.01 -23.24
N ALA A 290 3.97 -39.61 -22.59
CA ALA A 290 3.96 -38.54 -21.60
C ALA A 290 3.56 -37.20 -22.22
N TYR A 291 4.12 -36.83 -23.38
CA TYR A 291 3.70 -35.62 -24.09
C TYR A 291 2.25 -35.69 -24.55
N ALA A 292 1.80 -36.83 -25.10
CA ALA A 292 0.41 -37.02 -25.47
C ALA A 292 -0.53 -36.87 -24.27
N ALA A 293 -0.13 -37.36 -23.09
CA ALA A 293 -0.91 -37.22 -21.86
C ALA A 293 -1.06 -35.76 -21.40
N VAL A 294 -0.05 -34.90 -21.59
CA VAL A 294 -0.19 -33.45 -21.33
C VAL A 294 -1.25 -32.84 -22.22
N VAL A 295 -1.22 -33.14 -23.52
CA VAL A 295 -2.20 -32.62 -24.48
C VAL A 295 -3.61 -33.12 -24.12
N SER A 296 -3.76 -34.39 -23.78
CA SER A 296 -5.05 -34.94 -23.32
C SER A 296 -5.53 -34.27 -22.03
N LEU A 297 -4.64 -33.94 -21.09
CA LEU A 297 -5.01 -33.23 -19.86
C LEU A 297 -5.51 -31.81 -20.19
N GLN A 298 -4.79 -31.08 -21.05
CA GLN A 298 -5.20 -29.75 -21.50
C GLN A 298 -6.49 -29.77 -22.33
N ALA A 299 -6.78 -30.86 -23.04
CA ALA A 299 -8.03 -31.05 -23.74
C ALA A 299 -9.21 -31.42 -22.80
N HIS A 300 -9.00 -31.45 -21.48
CA HIS A 300 -10.00 -31.84 -20.48
C HIS A 300 -10.55 -33.28 -20.68
N GLU A 301 -9.71 -34.19 -21.18
CA GLU A 301 -10.11 -35.59 -21.35
C GLU A 301 -10.44 -36.24 -19.98
N PRO A 302 -11.63 -36.85 -19.80
CA PRO A 302 -12.11 -37.33 -18.49
C PRO A 302 -11.14 -38.28 -17.77
N ASP A 303 -10.54 -39.22 -18.50
CA ASP A 303 -9.62 -40.20 -17.94
C ASP A 303 -8.30 -39.58 -17.47
N SER A 304 -7.83 -38.56 -18.18
CA SER A 304 -6.60 -37.82 -17.85
C SER A 304 -6.85 -36.89 -16.66
N LEU A 305 -7.99 -36.19 -16.63
CA LEU A 305 -8.40 -35.38 -15.48
C LEU A 305 -8.60 -36.22 -14.22
N LYS A 306 -9.15 -37.43 -14.35
CA LYS A 306 -9.28 -38.34 -13.20
C LYS A 306 -7.92 -38.76 -12.65
N GLY A 307 -6.97 -39.08 -13.54
CA GLY A 307 -5.60 -39.40 -13.14
C GLY A 307 -4.89 -38.22 -12.47
N TRP A 308 -5.04 -37.02 -13.03
CA TRP A 308 -4.52 -35.77 -12.47
C TRP A 308 -5.07 -35.49 -11.08
N ASN A 309 -6.39 -35.56 -10.89
CA ASN A 309 -7.03 -35.33 -9.59
C ASN A 309 -6.49 -36.29 -8.52
N LEU A 310 -6.36 -37.59 -8.83
CA LEU A 310 -5.81 -38.57 -7.88
C LEU A 310 -4.37 -38.23 -7.46
N ILE A 311 -3.54 -37.76 -8.40
CA ILE A 311 -2.16 -37.33 -8.11
C ILE A 311 -2.16 -36.06 -7.23
N CYS A 312 -3.00 -35.09 -7.57
CA CYS A 312 -3.14 -33.85 -6.80
C CYS A 312 -3.64 -34.13 -5.38
N ASP A 313 -4.62 -35.01 -5.20
CA ASP A 313 -5.22 -35.34 -3.91
C ASP A 313 -4.19 -35.91 -2.93
N VAL A 314 -3.27 -36.76 -3.40
CA VAL A 314 -2.16 -37.28 -2.58
C VAL A 314 -1.26 -36.14 -2.10
N SER A 315 -0.91 -35.18 -2.97
CA SER A 315 -0.12 -34.02 -2.57
C SER A 315 -0.88 -33.11 -1.60
N ARG A 316 -2.16 -32.85 -1.87
CA ARG A 316 -3.04 -32.03 -1.02
C ARG A 316 -3.13 -32.58 0.39
N MET A 317 -3.26 -33.90 0.53
CA MET A 317 -3.26 -34.55 1.86
C MET A 317 -1.97 -34.31 2.65
N GLU A 318 -0.80 -34.32 2.00
CA GLU A 318 0.47 -34.03 2.68
C GLU A 318 0.62 -32.54 3.01
N PHE A 319 0.20 -31.65 2.12
CA PHE A 319 0.22 -30.20 2.37
C PHE A 319 -0.73 -29.83 3.51
N GLU A 320 -1.91 -30.44 3.56
CA GLU A 320 -2.91 -30.19 4.59
C GLU A 320 -2.39 -30.53 5.99
N LYS A 321 -1.61 -31.61 6.16
CA LYS A 321 -0.95 -31.90 7.44
C LYS A 321 -0.04 -30.77 7.90
N ILE A 322 0.65 -30.12 6.97
CA ILE A 322 1.53 -28.98 7.26
C ILE A 322 0.70 -27.76 7.61
N TYR A 323 -0.35 -27.45 6.83
CA TYR A 323 -1.23 -26.31 7.10
C TYR A 323 -1.95 -26.44 8.44
N GLN A 324 -2.49 -27.61 8.78
CA GLN A 324 -3.11 -27.87 10.07
C GLN A 324 -2.13 -27.68 11.23
N ARG A 325 -0.89 -28.17 11.07
CA ARG A 325 0.14 -28.01 12.10
C ARG A 325 0.55 -26.55 12.31
N LEU A 326 0.50 -25.74 11.26
CA LEU A 326 0.84 -24.31 11.29
C LEU A 326 -0.37 -23.41 11.56
N ASP A 327 -1.57 -23.97 11.72
CA ASP A 327 -2.82 -23.21 11.86
C ASP A 327 -3.05 -22.26 10.67
N VAL A 328 -2.81 -22.75 9.46
CA VAL A 328 -2.98 -21.99 8.22
C VAL A 328 -4.28 -22.42 7.54
N SER A 329 -5.16 -21.47 7.26
CA SER A 329 -6.33 -21.66 6.41
C SER A 329 -6.05 -21.03 5.06
N ILE A 330 -6.10 -21.76 3.94
CA ILE A 330 -5.77 -21.19 2.62
C ILE A 330 -6.71 -21.75 1.55
N VAL A 331 -7.08 -20.93 0.57
CA VAL A 331 -7.93 -21.36 -0.54
C VAL A 331 -7.04 -21.76 -1.71
N GLU A 332 -7.13 -23.02 -2.13
CA GLU A 332 -6.41 -23.51 -3.30
C GLU A 332 -6.92 -22.88 -4.59
N ARG A 333 -6.01 -22.31 -5.38
CA ARG A 333 -6.25 -21.84 -6.74
C ARG A 333 -4.96 -21.92 -7.55
N GLY A 334 -4.65 -23.13 -7.98
CA GLY A 334 -3.46 -23.44 -8.77
C GLY A 334 -3.45 -22.83 -10.17
N GLU A 335 -2.37 -23.10 -10.89
CA GLU A 335 -2.21 -22.77 -12.31
C GLU A 335 -3.36 -23.33 -13.16
N SER A 336 -3.88 -24.52 -12.81
CA SER A 336 -4.98 -25.20 -13.50
C SER A 336 -6.23 -24.35 -13.64
N PHE A 337 -6.55 -23.54 -12.61
CA PHE A 337 -7.73 -22.66 -12.60
C PHE A 337 -7.73 -21.65 -13.74
N TYR A 338 -6.55 -21.23 -14.21
CA TYR A 338 -6.42 -20.16 -15.19
C TYR A 338 -6.37 -20.66 -16.63
N GLN A 339 -6.45 -21.98 -16.86
CA GLN A 339 -6.26 -22.58 -18.19
C GLN A 339 -7.12 -21.94 -19.27
N ASP A 340 -8.42 -21.78 -19.03
CA ASP A 340 -9.34 -21.25 -20.02
C ASP A 340 -9.09 -19.75 -20.26
N LEU A 341 -8.66 -19.03 -19.22
CA LEU A 341 -8.38 -17.59 -19.24
C LEU A 341 -7.05 -17.25 -19.94
N MET A 342 -6.07 -18.15 -19.92
CA MET A 342 -4.76 -17.92 -20.54
C MET A 342 -4.88 -17.61 -22.05
N SER A 343 -5.84 -18.25 -22.73
CA SER A 343 -6.04 -18.05 -24.17
C SER A 343 -6.48 -16.62 -24.52
N GLU A 344 -7.26 -15.98 -23.63
CA GLU A 344 -7.69 -14.60 -23.79
C GLU A 344 -6.55 -13.62 -23.53
N VAL A 345 -5.73 -13.88 -22.51
CA VAL A 345 -4.58 -13.04 -22.16
C VAL A 345 -3.55 -13.02 -23.30
N VAL A 346 -3.26 -14.16 -23.93
CA VAL A 346 -2.34 -14.22 -25.08
C VAL A 346 -2.86 -13.35 -26.23
N LYS A 347 -4.15 -13.46 -26.55
CA LYS A 347 -4.77 -12.63 -27.59
C LYS A 347 -4.73 -11.14 -27.26
N GLU A 348 -4.93 -10.77 -26.00
CA GLU A 348 -4.85 -9.38 -25.56
C GLU A 348 -3.42 -8.82 -25.71
N LEU A 349 -2.41 -9.62 -25.37
CA LEU A 349 -1.01 -9.23 -25.49
C LEU A 349 -0.57 -9.11 -26.96
N ASP A 350 -1.01 -10.01 -27.84
CA ASP A 350 -0.72 -9.94 -29.28
C ASP A 350 -1.40 -8.74 -29.96
N ALA A 351 -2.49 -8.23 -29.37
CA ALA A 351 -3.25 -7.09 -29.89
C ALA A 351 -2.69 -5.71 -29.48
N LYS A 352 -1.73 -5.66 -28.55
CA LYS A 352 -1.04 -4.44 -28.10
C LYS A 352 0.30 -4.29 -28.79
#